data_AF-A0A1V4ZF53-F1
#
_entry.id   AF-A0A1V4ZF53-F1
#
_cell.length_a   1.000
_cell.length_b   1.000
_cell.length_c   1.000
_cell.angle_alpha   90.00
_cell.angle_beta   90.00
_cell.angle_gamma   90.00
#
_symmetry.space_group_name_H-M   'P 1'
#
loop_
_entity.id
_entity.type
_entity.pdbx_description
1 polymer ?
#
loop_
_entity_poly.entity_id
_entity_poly.type
_entity_poly.pdbx_seq_one_letter_code
_entity_poly.pdbx_strand_id
1 'polypeptide(L)'
;MDNFEKNRDRWSRMSRQGREQETRKLKMLCNCPQCPSYNECADAKSDLAFCIIGKGTCSFEENGCICASCPVAQEWGLMHQYYCINGAELDVRGAGRETIEPGN
;
A
#
# COMPACT_ATOMS: atom_id res chain seq x y z
N MET A 1 3.52 3.64 19.88
CA MET A 1 3.80 3.21 18.51
C MET A 1 2.89 2.06 18.15
N ASP A 2 2.03 2.25 17.13
CA ASP A 2 1.18 1.19 16.60
C ASP A 2 2.00 0.17 15.75
N ASN A 3 1.35 -0.90 15.26
CA ASN A 3 2.04 -1.94 14.49
C ASN A 3 2.64 -1.39 13.19
N PHE A 4 1.93 -0.46 12.54
CA PHE A 4 2.40 0.20 11.33
C PHE A 4 3.66 1.03 11.59
N GLU A 5 3.68 1.84 12.65
CA GLU A 5 4.83 2.67 13.01
C GLU A 5 6.08 1.83 13.31
N LYS A 6 5.92 0.68 13.98
CA LYS A 6 7.00 -0.28 14.23
C LYS A 6 7.54 -0.88 12.95
N ASN A 7 6.66 -1.37 12.07
CA ASN A 7 7.07 -1.99 10.80
C ASN A 7 7.74 -0.97 9.87
N ARG A 8 7.25 0.28 9.86
CA ARG A 8 7.86 1.38 9.13
C ARG A 8 9.26 1.73 9.64
N ASP A 9 9.44 1.84 10.96
CA ASP A 9 10.75 2.11 11.55
C ASP A 9 11.74 0.97 11.28
N ARG A 10 11.28 -0.29 11.36
CA ARG A 10 12.07 -1.44 10.93
C ARG A 10 12.48 -1.29 9.46
N TRP A 11 11.54 -0.99 8.56
CA TRP A 11 11.79 -0.83 7.12
C TRP A 11 12.74 0.34 6.78
N SER A 12 12.66 1.46 7.50
CA SER A 12 13.53 2.62 7.28
C SER A 12 14.98 2.32 7.64
N ARG A 13 15.21 1.48 8.66
CA ARG A 13 16.52 1.02 9.11
C ARG A 13 17.08 -0.14 8.28
N MET A 14 16.28 -0.77 7.43
CA MET A 14 16.75 -1.86 6.56
C MET A 14 17.64 -1.34 5.42
N SER A 15 18.66 -2.13 5.08
CA SER A 15 19.47 -1.90 3.89
C SER A 15 18.61 -2.03 2.63
N ARG A 16 19.09 -1.48 1.52
CA ARG A 16 18.43 -1.64 0.22
C ARG A 16 18.17 -3.11 -0.12
N GLN A 17 19.17 -3.97 0.06
CA GLN A 17 19.04 -5.41 -0.20
C GLN A 17 18.03 -6.08 0.75
N GLY A 18 17.97 -5.65 2.02
CA GLY A 18 16.98 -6.12 2.98
C GLY A 18 15.55 -5.75 2.56
N ARG A 19 15.33 -4.50 2.14
CA ARG A 19 14.03 -4.05 1.61
C ARG A 19 13.62 -4.82 0.36
N GLU A 20 14.55 -5.10 -0.56
CA GLU A 20 14.26 -5.88 -1.76
C GLU A 20 13.84 -7.33 -1.42
N GLN A 21 14.50 -7.96 -0.43
CA GLN A 21 14.12 -9.30 0.04
C GLN A 21 12.74 -9.31 0.69
N GLU A 22 12.45 -8.34 1.57
CA GLU A 22 11.15 -8.27 2.23
C GLU A 22 10.04 -7.94 1.23
N THR A 23 10.31 -7.03 0.29
CA THR A 23 9.39 -6.73 -0.82
C THR A 23 9.00 -8.00 -1.57
N ARG A 24 9.96 -8.88 -1.89
CA ARG A 24 9.64 -10.15 -2.57
C ARG A 24 8.69 -11.01 -1.73
N LYS A 25 8.89 -11.10 -0.41
CA LYS A 25 7.98 -11.84 0.48
C LYS A 25 6.58 -11.25 0.49
N LEU A 26 6.46 -9.93 0.62
CA LEU A 26 5.18 -9.23 0.64
C LEU A 26 4.43 -9.40 -0.68
N LYS A 27 5.14 -9.38 -1.82
CA LYS A 27 4.53 -9.67 -3.12
C LYS A 27 3.97 -11.10 -3.20
N MET A 28 4.65 -12.09 -2.62
CA MET A 28 4.16 -13.47 -2.57
C MET A 28 2.93 -13.65 -1.67
N LEU A 29 2.77 -12.79 -0.66
CA LEU A 29 1.60 -12.80 0.23
C LEU A 29 0.43 -11.94 -0.28
N CYS A 30 0.64 -11.08 -1.29
CA CYS A 30 -0.43 -10.21 -1.77
C CYS A 30 -1.49 -11.01 -2.54
N ASN A 31 -2.76 -10.76 -2.20
CA ASN A 31 -3.92 -11.17 -2.97
C ASN A 31 -4.34 -10.11 -4.02
N CYS A 32 -3.48 -9.14 -4.32
CA CYS A 32 -3.73 -8.07 -5.28
C CYS A 32 -4.29 -8.59 -6.63
N PRO A 33 -3.80 -9.71 -7.21
CA PRO A 33 -4.36 -10.24 -8.47
C PRO A 33 -5.83 -10.67 -8.41
N GLN A 34 -6.39 -10.85 -7.21
CA GLN A 34 -7.79 -11.18 -6.99
C GLN A 34 -8.66 -9.93 -6.69
N CYS A 35 -8.04 -8.75 -6.58
CA CYS A 35 -8.73 -7.52 -6.24
C CYS A 35 -9.49 -6.99 -7.47
N PRO A 36 -10.77 -6.58 -7.34
CA PRO A 36 -11.54 -6.01 -8.45
C PRO A 36 -10.92 -4.76 -9.08
N SER A 37 -10.22 -3.94 -8.27
CA SER A 37 -9.46 -2.79 -8.76
C SER A 37 -8.11 -3.14 -9.40
N TYR A 38 -7.67 -4.39 -9.41
CA TYR A 38 -6.42 -4.80 -10.08
C TYR A 38 -6.64 -4.92 -11.58
N ASN A 39 -5.69 -4.42 -12.38
CA ASN A 39 -5.85 -4.33 -13.82
C ASN A 39 -4.65 -4.92 -14.58
N GLU A 40 -4.85 -5.09 -15.89
CA GLU A 40 -3.85 -5.66 -16.80
C GLU A 40 -2.53 -4.88 -16.81
N CYS A 41 -2.55 -3.56 -16.60
CA CYS A 41 -1.32 -2.76 -16.51
C CYS A 41 -0.45 -3.20 -15.32
N ALA A 42 -1.07 -3.41 -14.16
CA ALA A 42 -0.37 -3.86 -12.96
C ALA A 42 0.12 -5.30 -13.10
N ASP A 43 -0.68 -6.16 -13.75
CA ASP A 43 -0.33 -7.55 -14.03
C ASP A 43 0.89 -7.66 -14.95
N ALA A 44 0.87 -6.94 -16.08
CA ALA A 44 1.96 -6.91 -17.05
C ALA A 44 3.30 -6.42 -16.45
N LYS A 45 3.23 -5.56 -15.43
CA LYS A 45 4.42 -5.05 -14.71
C LYS A 45 4.77 -5.86 -13.47
N SER A 46 3.94 -6.82 -13.09
CA SER A 46 4.02 -7.52 -11.81
C SER A 46 4.12 -6.54 -10.62
N ASP A 47 3.37 -5.45 -10.73
CA ASP A 47 3.23 -4.42 -9.70
C ASP A 47 2.24 -4.93 -8.64
N LEU A 48 2.73 -5.03 -7.41
CA LEU A 48 2.05 -5.64 -6.27
C LEU A 48 2.50 -4.93 -4.99
N ALA A 49 1.77 -5.15 -3.88
CA ALA A 49 2.11 -4.59 -2.57
C ALA A 49 2.24 -3.05 -2.56
N PHE A 50 1.37 -2.35 -3.31
CA PHE A 50 1.30 -0.88 -3.39
C PHE A 50 1.24 -0.20 -2.02
N CYS A 51 0.62 -0.88 -1.05
CA CYS A 51 0.47 -0.40 0.32
C CYS A 51 1.80 -0.21 1.07
N ILE A 52 2.86 -0.91 0.65
CA ILE A 52 4.20 -0.83 1.24
C ILE A 52 5.20 -0.15 0.30
N ILE A 53 5.17 -0.51 -0.99
CA ILE A 53 6.15 -0.03 -1.98
C ILE A 53 5.79 1.37 -2.49
N GLY A 54 4.52 1.76 -2.39
CA GLY A 54 3.98 3.00 -2.93
C GLY A 54 3.19 2.81 -4.23
N LYS A 55 2.61 3.92 -4.71
CA LYS A 55 1.80 3.94 -5.93
C LYS A 55 2.65 3.56 -7.14
N GLY A 56 2.14 2.65 -7.96
CA GLY A 56 2.75 2.28 -9.24
C GLY A 56 2.51 3.34 -10.33
N THR A 57 2.92 3.02 -11.56
CA THR A 57 2.73 3.92 -12.72
C THR A 57 1.41 3.69 -13.46
N CYS A 58 0.64 2.69 -13.04
CA CYS A 58 -0.66 2.38 -13.63
C CYS A 58 -1.76 3.28 -13.04
N SER A 59 -2.75 3.60 -13.87
CA SER A 59 -3.99 4.24 -13.45
C SER A 59 -4.98 3.18 -12.98
N PHE A 60 -5.69 3.43 -11.89
CA PHE A 60 -6.62 2.48 -11.28
C PHE A 60 -7.96 3.15 -11.02
N GLU A 61 -9.03 2.36 -11.06
CA GLU A 61 -10.40 2.78 -10.77
C GLU A 61 -10.93 2.07 -9.51
N GLU A 62 -11.89 2.68 -8.81
CA GLU A 62 -12.49 2.16 -7.59
C GLU A 62 -13.57 1.09 -7.86
N ASN A 63 -13.19 0.01 -8.55
CA ASN A 63 -14.06 -1.12 -8.88
C ASN A 63 -14.29 -2.10 -7.70
N GLY A 64 -13.70 -1.83 -6.53
CA GLY A 64 -13.80 -2.62 -5.32
C GLY A 64 -12.44 -3.02 -4.75
N CYS A 65 -12.32 -3.06 -3.41
CA CYS A 65 -11.07 -3.30 -2.73
C CYS A 65 -11.15 -4.40 -1.66
N ILE A 66 -10.16 -5.29 -1.65
CA ILE A 66 -10.00 -6.36 -0.65
C ILE A 66 -8.81 -6.10 0.31
N CYS A 67 -8.25 -4.89 0.31
CA CYS A 67 -7.07 -4.57 1.11
C CYS A 67 -7.31 -4.73 2.62
N ALA A 68 -8.51 -4.46 3.12
CA ALA A 68 -8.85 -4.61 4.54
C ALA A 68 -8.66 -6.04 5.07
N SER A 69 -8.86 -7.06 4.23
CA SER A 69 -8.67 -8.48 4.57
C SER A 69 -7.39 -9.06 3.99
N CYS A 70 -6.51 -8.24 3.39
CA CYS A 70 -5.26 -8.69 2.81
C CYS A 70 -4.27 -9.15 3.90
N PRO A 71 -3.63 -10.32 3.77
CA PRO A 71 -2.62 -10.77 4.73
C PRO A 71 -1.50 -9.75 4.96
N VAL A 72 -1.07 -9.06 3.90
CA VAL A 72 -0.05 -8.00 3.99
C VAL A 72 -0.52 -6.84 4.84
N ALA A 73 -1.78 -6.41 4.70
CA ALA A 73 -2.34 -5.32 5.49
C ALA A 73 -2.41 -5.67 6.98
N GLN A 74 -2.79 -6.91 7.30
CA GLN A 74 -2.81 -7.40 8.68
C GLN A 74 -1.41 -7.48 9.28
N GLU A 75 -0.44 -8.05 8.57
CA GLU A 75 0.95 -8.16 9.02
C GLU A 75 1.57 -6.80 9.31
N TRP A 76 1.30 -5.82 8.44
CA TRP A 76 1.83 -4.47 8.54
C TRP A 76 1.00 -3.52 9.41
N GLY A 77 -0.18 -3.93 9.89
CA GLY A 77 -1.07 -3.09 10.67
C GLY A 77 -1.63 -1.90 9.90
N LEU A 78 -1.88 -2.09 8.61
CA LEU A 78 -2.45 -1.06 7.73
C LEU A 78 -3.96 -1.00 7.92
N MET A 79 -4.52 0.22 7.96
CA MET A 79 -5.94 0.42 8.30
C MET A 79 -6.78 0.96 7.14
N HIS A 80 -6.15 1.38 6.05
CA HIS A 80 -6.81 1.99 4.90
C HIS A 80 -6.94 1.00 3.73
N GLN A 81 -7.43 1.52 2.59
CA GLN A 81 -7.72 0.75 1.39
C GLN A 81 -7.39 1.57 0.14
N TYR A 82 -7.50 0.94 -1.03
CA TYR A 82 -7.20 1.58 -2.32
C TYR A 82 -5.77 2.15 -2.42
N TYR A 83 -4.78 1.47 -1.82
CA TYR A 83 -3.38 1.90 -1.86
C TYR A 83 -2.80 2.02 -3.28
N CYS A 84 -3.36 1.30 -4.25
CA CYS A 84 -3.01 1.44 -5.67
C CYS A 84 -3.42 2.81 -6.26
N ILE A 85 -4.43 3.47 -5.68
CA ILE A 85 -4.95 4.77 -6.12
C ILE A 85 -4.38 5.89 -5.23
N ASN A 86 -4.49 5.72 -3.92
CA ASN A 86 -4.24 6.77 -2.92
C ASN A 86 -2.79 6.87 -2.45
N GLY A 87 -1.93 5.91 -2.81
CA GLY A 87 -0.56 5.84 -2.28
C GLY A 87 -0.46 4.95 -1.03
N ALA A 88 0.73 4.90 -0.44
CA ALA A 88 0.99 4.03 0.71
C ALA A 88 0.28 4.53 1.98
N GLU A 89 0.24 3.72 3.03
CA GLU A 89 -0.39 4.07 4.31
C GLU A 89 0.11 5.41 4.91
N LEU A 90 1.34 5.83 4.61
CA LEU A 90 1.83 7.15 5.01
C LEU A 90 1.13 8.29 4.28
N ASP A 91 0.89 8.14 2.98
CA ASP A 91 0.23 9.14 2.16
C ASP A 91 -1.23 9.30 2.62
N VAL A 92 -1.88 8.18 2.91
CA VAL A 92 -3.27 8.17 3.40
C VAL A 92 -3.39 8.67 4.84
N ARG A 93 -2.48 8.30 5.75
CA ARG A 93 -2.46 8.82 7.14
C ARG A 93 -2.08 10.30 7.21
N GLY A 94 -1.24 10.77 6.29
CA GLY A 94 -0.81 12.17 6.18
C GLY A 94 -1.84 13.08 5.52
N ALA A 95 -2.74 12.54 4.69
CA ALA A 95 -3.85 13.27 4.08
C ALA A 95 -4.97 13.67 5.08
N GLY A 96 -4.82 13.35 6.36
CA GLY A 96 -5.70 13.75 7.46
C GLY A 96 -5.39 15.09 8.12
N ARG A 97 -4.66 16.00 7.47
CA ARG A 97 -4.58 17.41 7.87
C ARG A 97 -4.62 18.30 6.62
N GLU A 98 -5.60 19.20 6.60
CA GLU A 98 -5.92 20.18 5.55
C GLU A 98 -6.74 19.70 4.35
N THR A 99 -8.03 19.46 4.60
CA THR A 99 -9.01 20.29 3.88
C THR A 99 -8.96 21.68 4.53
N ILE A 100 -8.19 22.59 3.94
CA ILE A 100 -8.53 24.01 4.07
C ILE A 100 -9.87 24.15 3.36
N GLU A 101 -10.95 24.17 4.13
CA GLU A 101 -12.18 24.81 3.67
C GLU A 101 -11.81 26.27 3.35
N PRO A 102 -12.13 26.81 2.16
CA PRO A 102 -12.18 28.26 2.02
C PRO A 102 -13.40 28.74 2.83
N GLY A 103 -13.17 28.99 4.11
CA GLY A 103 -14.15 29.54 5.05
C GLY A 103 -14.05 31.06 5.12
N ASN A 104 -14.95 31.71 4.37
CA ASN A 104 -15.36 33.12 4.39
C ASN A 104 -14.37 34.18 3.88
#